data_AF-A0A317F6C6-F1
#
_entry.id   AF-A0A317F6C6-F1
#
_cell.length_a   1.000
_cell.length_b   1.000
_cell.length_c   1.000
_cell.angle_alpha   90.00
_cell.angle_beta   90.00
_cell.angle_gamma   90.00
#
_symmetry.space_group_name_H-M   'P 1'
#
loop_
_entity.id
_entity.type
_entity.pdbx_description
1 polymer ?
#
loop_
_entity_poly.entity_id
_entity_poly.type
_entity_poly.pdbx_seq_one_letter_code
_entity_poly.pdbx_strand_id
1 'polypeptide(L)' 'MTDNATGAKLRRVPGRKPALAQRGELLRIWGHVDDDGRKLMLFFARTLARDQGLVPAGTQLLMTDRVF' A
#
# COMPACT_ATOMS: atom_id res chain seq x y z
N MET A 1 4.60 -23.90 -26.67
CA MET A 1 3.24 -23.94 -26.08
C MET A 1 2.98 -22.58 -25.45
N THR A 2 2.20 -21.76 -26.14
CA THR A 2 1.76 -20.43 -25.69
C THR A 2 0.43 -20.61 -24.96
N ASP A 3 0.44 -20.50 -23.63
CA ASP A 3 -0.79 -20.34 -22.87
C ASP A 3 -0.85 -18.94 -22.27
N ASN A 4 -1.68 -18.14 -22.94
CA ASN A 4 -2.33 -16.92 -22.50
C ASN A 4 -2.63 -16.88 -20.99
N ALA A 5 -1.79 -16.22 -20.20
CA ALA A 5 -2.20 -15.64 -18.92
C ALA A 5 -2.86 -14.27 -19.16
N THR A 6 -3.88 -14.25 -20.02
CA THR A 6 -4.69 -13.08 -20.29
C THR A 6 -5.51 -12.75 -19.05
N GLY A 7 -5.06 -11.74 -18.31
CA GLY A 7 -5.98 -10.67 -17.91
C GLY A 7 -7.20 -11.04 -17.08
N ALA A 8 -7.11 -12.03 -16.18
CA ALA A 8 -7.96 -11.98 -15.00
C ALA A 8 -7.51 -10.73 -14.23
N LYS A 9 -8.14 -9.58 -14.49
CA LYS A 9 -8.07 -8.39 -13.63
C LYS A 9 -8.50 -8.87 -12.25
N LEU A 10 -7.53 -9.36 -11.47
CA LEU A 10 -7.70 -9.75 -10.08
C LEU A 10 -8.30 -8.52 -9.43
N ARG A 11 -9.62 -8.59 -9.17
CA ARG A 11 -10.38 -7.50 -8.57
C ARG A 11 -9.66 -7.21 -7.27
N ARG A 12 -8.92 -6.10 -7.23
CA ARG A 12 -8.16 -5.70 -6.06
C ARG A 12 -9.20 -5.44 -4.99
N VAL A 13 -9.32 -6.36 -4.03
CA VAL A 13 -10.22 -6.21 -2.89
C VAL A 13 -9.49 -5.31 -1.89
N PRO A 14 -10.06 -4.13 -1.54
CA PRO A 14 -9.49 -3.28 -0.51
C PRO A 14 -9.22 -4.07 0.78
N GLY A 15 -8.03 -3.91 1.37
CA GLY A 15 -7.65 -4.61 2.60
C GLY A 15 -7.13 -6.05 2.42
N ARG A 16 -7.13 -6.62 1.22
CA ARG A 16 -6.56 -7.97 0.99
C ARG A 16 -5.03 -7.93 1.08
N LYS A 17 -4.47 -8.77 1.96
CA LYS A 17 -3.01 -8.94 2.06
C LYS A 17 -2.42 -9.48 0.74
N PRO A 18 -1.20 -9.08 0.35
CA PRO A 18 -0.53 -9.61 -0.84
C PRO A 18 -0.37 -11.12 -0.77
N ALA A 19 -0.44 -11.79 -1.92
CA ALA A 19 -0.07 -13.20 -2.01
C ALA A 19 1.43 -13.41 -1.74
N LEU A 20 1.84 -14.63 -1.38
CA LEU A 20 3.25 -14.99 -1.12
C LEU A 20 4.20 -14.55 -2.24
N ALA A 21 3.81 -14.76 -3.50
CA ALA A 21 4.59 -14.34 -4.67
C ALA A 21 4.69 -12.80 -4.81
N GLN A 22 3.71 -12.05 -4.34
CA GLN A 22 3.67 -10.58 -4.39
C GLN A 22 4.35 -9.95 -3.16
N ARG A 23 4.53 -10.72 -2.09
CA ARG A 23 5.16 -10.27 -0.86
C ARG A 23 6.64 -9.95 -1.07
N GLY A 24 7.33 -10.72 -1.90
CA GLY A 24 8.75 -10.47 -2.22
C GLY A 24 8.96 -9.09 -2.85
N GLU A 25 8.14 -8.74 -3.83
CA GLU A 25 8.20 -7.44 -4.50
C GLU A 25 7.82 -6.29 -3.54
N LEU A 26 6.81 -6.48 -2.70
CA LEU A 26 6.45 -5.48 -1.69
C LEU A 26 7.59 -5.23 -0.69
N LEU A 27 8.23 -6.29 -0.21
CA LEU A 27 9.38 -6.18 0.71
C LEU A 27 10.60 -5.56 0.03
N ARG A 28 10.82 -5.84 -1.26
CA ARG A 28 11.88 -5.22 -2.05
C ARG A 28 11.68 -3.70 -2.15
N ILE A 29 10.47 -3.26 -2.51
CA ILE A 29 10.11 -1.84 -2.57
C ILE A 29 10.27 -1.21 -1.18
N TRP A 30 9.71 -1.82 -0.14
CA TRP A 30 9.80 -1.30 1.22
C TRP A 30 11.25 -1.21 1.76
N GLY A 31 12.10 -2.17 1.39
CA GLY A 31 13.51 -2.20 1.75
C GLY A 31 14.37 -1.18 1.00
N HIS A 32 13.93 -0.70 -0.17
CA HIS A 32 14.64 0.34 -0.95
C HIS A 32 14.24 1.77 -0.57
N VAL A 33 13.15 1.93 0.17
CA VAL A 33 12.65 3.25 0.55
C VAL A 33 13.26 3.62 1.90
N ASP A 34 13.90 4.78 1.95
CA ASP A 34 14.43 5.39 3.16
C ASP A 34 13.30 5.83 4.11
N ASP A 35 13.65 6.27 5.32
CA ASP A 35 12.62 6.59 6.33
C ASP A 35 11.71 7.74 5.91
N ASP A 36 12.22 8.71 5.15
CA ASP A 36 11.41 9.82 4.65
C ASP A 36 10.48 9.38 3.51
N GLY A 37 10.95 8.53 2.61
CA GLY A 37 10.10 7.90 1.62
C GLY A 37 9.01 7.02 2.24
N ARG A 38 9.29 6.33 3.36
CA ARG A 38 8.27 5.54 4.08
C ARG A 38 7.18 6.42 4.67
N LYS A 39 7.56 7.58 5.24
CA LYS A 39 6.59 8.57 5.73
C LYS A 39 5.70 9.08 4.60
N LEU A 40 6.27 9.37 3.43
CA LEU A 40 5.52 9.79 2.24
C LEU A 40 4.55 8.70 1.76
N MET A 41 4.99 7.45 1.68
CA MET A 41 4.12 6.32 1.29
C MET A 41 2.95 6.16 2.26
N LEU A 42 3.20 6.27 3.57
CA LEU A 42 2.16 6.22 4.60
C LEU A 42 1.17 7.38 4.48
N PHE A 43 1.67 8.59 4.20
CA PHE A 43 0.84 9.77 3.99
C PHE A 43 -0.11 9.60 2.79
N PHE A 44 0.40 9.13 1.65
CA PHE A 44 -0.42 8.89 0.46
C PHE A 44 -1.44 7.77 0.69
N ALA A 45 -1.05 6.68 1.36
CA ALA A 45 -1.96 5.59 1.69
C ALA A 45 -3.12 6.07 2.59
N ARG A 46 -2.84 6.91 3.59
CA ARG A 46 -3.86 7.49 4.47
C ARG A 46 -4.77 8.48 3.75
N THR A 47 -4.21 9.32 2.87
CA THR A 47 -4.99 10.26 2.06
C THR A 47 -5.99 9.50 1.19
N LEU A 48 -5.52 8.47 0.48
CA LEU A 48 -6.38 7.63 -0.34
C LEU A 48 -7.46 6.91 0.48
N ALA A 49 -7.12 6.40 1.66
CA ALA A 49 -8.09 5.75 2.54
C ALA A 49 -9.17 6.74 3.00
N ARG A 50 -8.82 7.99 3.28
CA ARG A 50 -9.76 9.04 3.68
C ARG A 50 -10.68 9.42 2.53
N ASP A 51 -10.14 9.59 1.33
CA ASP A 51 -10.92 9.90 0.13
C ASP A 51 -11.93 8.79 -0.20
N GLN A 52 -11.62 7.54 0.16
CA GLN A 52 -12.51 6.39 0.04
C GLN A 52 -13.49 6.22 1.22
N GLY A 53 -13.44 7.10 2.23
CA GLY A 53 -14.26 7.00 3.44
C GLY A 53 -13.90 5.83 4.36
N LEU A 54 -12.72 5.22 4.18
CA LEU A 54 -12.24 4.10 5.00
C LEU A 54 -11.65 4.56 6.35
N VAL A 55 -11.36 5.85 6.49
CA VAL A 55 -10.94 6.49 7.75
C VAL A 55 -11.70 7.79 7.97
N PRO A 56 -11.96 8.19 9.23
CA PRO A 56 -12.63 9.47 9.54
C PRO A 56 -11.89 10.69 8.98
N ALA A 57 -12.64 11.71 8.58
CA ALA A 57 -12.08 12.92 7.95
C ALA A 57 -11.06 13.68 8.83
N GLY A 58 -11.18 13.57 10.16
CA GLY A 58 -10.27 14.19 11.14
C GLY A 58 -9.04 13.36 11.50
N THR A 59 -8.85 12.18 10.90
CA THR A 59 -7.66 11.35 11.18
C THR A 59 -6.40 12.02 10.65
N GLN A 60 -5.38 12.14 11.51
CA GLN A 60 -4.08 12.71 11.12
C GLN A 60 -3.41 11.88 10.01
N LEU A 61 -2.97 12.57 8.96
CA LEU A 61 -2.41 11.94 7.76
C LEU A 61 -0.94 11.54 7.93
N LEU A 62 -0.21 12.22 8.82
CA LEU A 62 1.14 11.84 9.24
C LEU A 62 1.10 11.34 10.68
N MET A 63 1.98 10.40 11.03
CA MET A 63 2.42 10.22 12.41
C MET A 63 3.53 11.24 12.64
N THR A 64 3.22 12.40 13.22
CA THR A 64 4.23 13.46 13.37
C THR A 64 5.12 13.32 14.59
N ASP A 65 4.73 12.54 15.61
CA ASP A 65 5.34 12.82 16.93
C ASP A 65 6.06 11.66 17.63
N ARG A 66 6.11 10.43 17.11
CA ARG A 66 6.94 9.28 17.59
C ARG A 66 6.39 7.97 17.05
N VAL A 67 7.14 7.22 16.23
CA VAL A 67 7.26 5.75 16.27
C VAL A 67 8.50 5.36 15.45
N PHE A 68 9.70 5.44 16.04
CA PHE A 68 10.83 4.51 15.87
C PHE A 68 11.79 4.73 17.04
#